data_AF-A0A401U2W5-F1
#
_entry.id   AF-A0A401U2W5-F1
#
_cell.length_a   1.000
_cell.length_b   1.000
_cell.length_c   1.000
_cell.angle_alpha   90.00
_cell.angle_beta   90.00
_cell.angle_gamma   90.00
#
_symmetry.space_group_name_H-M   'P 1'
#
loop_
_entity.id
_entity.type
_entity.pdbx_description
1 polymer ?
#
loop_
_entity_poly.entity_id
_entity_poly.type
_entity_poly.pdbx_seq_one_letter_code
_entity_poly.pdbx_strand_id
1 'polypeptide(L)'
;MLRRLGHEANDALDEFLELALGYERKAPASLQGFVAWLRAADTEVKRDMEISRDEVRVMTVHGAKGLEASVVFLVDTTTSPSDTQRLRLIHLPQGNAAPNAPGVVVWAGKKAEDPPAVADARKAMLGDTEDEYRRLLYVAMTRAADRLIVGG
;
A
#
# COMPACT_ATOMS: atom_id res chain seq x y z
N MET A 1 23.93 -7.50 -20.77
CA MET A 1 23.12 -7.27 -19.56
C MET A 1 21.64 -7.21 -19.91
N LEU A 2 21.22 -6.31 -20.81
CA LEU A 2 19.84 -6.18 -21.31
C LEU A 2 19.24 -7.45 -21.95
N ARG A 3 20.02 -8.19 -22.76
CA ARG A 3 19.57 -9.49 -23.32
C ARG A 3 19.21 -10.55 -22.27
N ARG A 4 19.68 -10.40 -21.03
CA ARG A 4 19.46 -11.38 -19.95
C ARG A 4 18.44 -10.91 -18.92
N LEU A 5 18.35 -9.61 -18.67
CA LEU A 5 17.51 -9.02 -17.62
C LEU A 5 16.26 -8.31 -18.17
N GLY A 6 16.12 -8.20 -19.50
CA GLY A 6 14.97 -7.54 -20.13
C GLY A 6 15.06 -6.02 -20.14
N HIS A 7 14.10 -5.38 -20.80
CA HIS A 7 14.01 -3.92 -20.89
C HIS A 7 13.69 -3.25 -19.55
N GLU A 8 13.06 -3.96 -18.62
CA GLU A 8 12.75 -3.49 -17.25
C GLU A 8 14.01 -3.12 -16.47
N ALA A 9 15.14 -3.76 -16.77
CA ALA A 9 16.41 -3.45 -16.13
C ALA A 9 16.94 -2.06 -16.50
N ASN A 10 16.51 -1.46 -17.63
CA ASN A 10 16.92 -0.10 -17.98
C ASN A 10 16.31 0.92 -17.01
N ASP A 11 15.01 0.85 -16.72
CA ASP A 11 14.34 1.82 -15.85
C ASP A 11 15.02 1.91 -14.47
N ALA A 12 15.38 0.75 -13.91
CA ALA A 12 16.12 0.68 -12.64
C ALA A 12 17.56 1.21 -12.74
N LEU A 13 18.23 1.01 -13.87
CA LEU A 13 19.60 1.50 -14.10
C LEU A 13 19.62 3.02 -14.34
N ASP A 14 18.63 3.54 -15.05
CA ASP A 14 18.48 4.97 -15.33
C ASP A 14 18.18 5.72 -14.02
N GLU A 15 17.23 5.24 -13.21
CA GLU A 15 16.96 5.80 -11.88
C GLU A 15 18.20 5.72 -10.97
N PHE A 16 18.90 4.59 -10.95
CA PHE A 16 20.12 4.45 -10.16
C PHE A 16 21.18 5.49 -10.57
N LEU A 17 21.31 5.76 -11.87
CA LEU A 17 22.23 6.76 -12.39
C LEU A 17 21.78 8.18 -12.01
N GLU A 18 20.49 8.49 -12.09
CA GLU A 18 19.94 9.77 -11.65
C GLU A 18 20.17 10.02 -10.16
N LEU A 19 19.99 9.00 -9.32
CA LEU A 19 20.28 9.06 -7.87
C LEU A 19 21.77 9.32 -7.61
N ALA A 20 22.67 8.67 -8.35
CA ALA A 20 24.10 8.88 -8.24
C ALA A 20 24.50 10.32 -8.62
N LEU A 21 23.99 10.82 -9.75
CA LEU A 21 24.23 12.20 -10.21
C LEU A 21 23.60 13.23 -9.26
N GLY A 22 22.42 12.93 -8.70
CA GLY A 22 21.74 13.77 -7.72
C GLY A 22 22.49 13.86 -6.39
N TYR A 23 23.10 12.76 -5.96
CA TYR A 23 23.96 12.73 -4.76
C TYR A 23 25.22 13.56 -4.93
N GLU A 24 25.91 13.42 -6.08
CA GLU A 24 27.14 14.17 -6.38
C GLU A 24 26.93 15.69 -6.32
N ARG A 25 25.75 16.18 -6.71
CA ARG A 25 25.41 17.62 -6.62
C ARG A 25 25.21 18.12 -5.19
N LYS A 26 24.93 17.24 -4.23
CA LYS A 26 24.55 17.60 -2.85
C LYS A 26 25.65 17.33 -1.82
N ALA A 27 26.55 16.39 -2.10
CA ALA A 27 27.57 15.94 -1.16
C ALA A 27 28.89 15.59 -1.87
N PRO A 28 30.04 15.60 -1.17
CA PRO A 28 31.31 15.17 -1.74
C PRO A 28 31.21 13.77 -2.36
N ALA A 29 31.63 13.67 -3.62
CA ALA A 29 31.59 12.43 -4.39
C ALA A 29 32.44 11.34 -3.72
N SER A 30 31.77 10.37 -3.11
CA SER A 30 32.41 9.16 -2.57
C SER A 30 31.46 7.99 -2.67
N LEU A 31 31.97 6.83 -3.09
CA LEU A 31 31.18 5.61 -3.20
C LEU A 31 30.60 5.19 -1.84
N GLN A 32 31.39 5.29 -0.77
CA GLN A 32 30.95 4.95 0.57
C GLN A 32 29.81 5.86 1.05
N GLY A 33 29.91 7.18 0.82
CA GLY A 33 28.86 8.12 1.16
C GLY A 33 27.58 7.89 0.36
N PHE A 34 27.71 7.64 -0.94
CA PHE A 34 26.57 7.33 -1.81
C PHE A 34 25.83 6.06 -1.37
N VAL A 35 26.55 4.97 -1.10
CA VAL A 35 25.92 3.69 -0.67
C VAL A 35 25.25 3.84 0.70
N ALA A 36 25.85 4.58 1.64
CA ALA A 36 25.25 4.85 2.93
C ALA A 36 23.97 5.67 2.80
N TRP A 37 23.99 6.71 1.96
CA TRP A 37 22.83 7.54 1.66
C TRP A 37 21.71 6.74 0.97
N LEU A 38 22.04 5.97 -0.06
CA LEU A 38 21.07 5.19 -0.83
C LEU A 38 20.36 4.15 0.05
N ARG A 39 21.08 3.50 0.97
CA ARG A 39 20.49 2.55 1.93
C ARG A 39 19.59 3.23 2.95
N ALA A 40 19.89 4.48 3.33
CA ALA A 40 19.08 5.23 4.28
C ALA A 40 17.83 5.84 3.64
N ALA A 41 17.85 6.05 2.32
CA ALA A 41 16.79 6.76 1.59
C ALA A 41 15.52 5.93 1.36
N ASP A 42 15.53 4.61 1.63
CA ASP A 42 14.43 3.66 1.33
C ASP A 42 13.74 3.98 -0.01
N THR A 43 14.55 4.14 -1.06
CA THR A 43 14.08 4.70 -2.33
C THR A 43 13.18 3.69 -3.04
N GLU A 44 11.88 3.98 -3.08
CA GLU A 44 10.93 3.30 -3.97
C GLU A 44 11.06 3.85 -5.39
N VAL A 45 11.53 3.01 -6.32
CA VAL A 45 11.54 3.35 -7.75
C VAL A 45 10.13 3.18 -8.30
N LYS A 46 9.41 4.28 -8.49
CA LYS A 46 8.09 4.27 -9.13
C LYS A 46 8.29 4.23 -10.64
N ARG A 47 7.84 3.15 -11.26
CA ARG A 47 7.85 3.01 -12.72
C ARG A 47 6.70 3.80 -13.32
N ASP A 48 6.98 4.54 -14.39
CA ASP A 48 5.93 5.15 -15.19
C ASP A 48 5.26 4.03 -16.02
N MET A 49 4.01 3.73 -15.67
CA MET A 49 3.24 2.68 -16.34
C MET A 49 2.70 3.21 -17.66
N GLU A 50 3.58 3.34 -18.65
CA GLU A 50 3.17 3.69 -20.01
C GLU A 50 2.17 2.65 -20.52
N ILE A 51 0.98 3.10 -20.89
CA ILE A 51 -0.15 2.25 -21.30
C ILE A 51 0.12 1.53 -22.65
N SER A 52 1.19 1.88 -23.36
CA SER A 52 1.40 1.51 -24.77
C SER A 52 2.14 0.19 -25.02
N ARG A 53 2.68 -0.48 -24.00
CA ARG A 53 3.45 -1.73 -24.17
C ARG A 53 2.56 -2.97 -24.11
N ASP A 54 2.88 -3.96 -24.93
CA ASP A 54 2.20 -5.27 -24.97
C ASP A 54 2.64 -6.15 -23.80
N GLU A 55 2.21 -5.77 -22.58
CA GLU A 55 2.66 -6.36 -21.32
C GLU A 55 1.50 -6.53 -20.32
N VAL A 56 1.63 -7.49 -19.41
CA VAL A 56 0.68 -7.68 -18.29
C VAL A 56 1.07 -6.75 -17.14
N ARG A 57 0.11 -5.94 -16.68
CA ARG A 57 0.32 -5.00 -15.57
C ARG A 57 -0.11 -5.61 -14.24
N VAL A 58 0.82 -5.75 -13.30
CA VAL A 58 0.55 -6.15 -11.92
C VAL A 58 0.53 -4.90 -11.04
N MET A 59 -0.59 -4.65 -10.36
CA MET A 59 -0.77 -3.46 -9.55
C MET A 59 -1.67 -3.75 -8.35
N THR A 60 -1.58 -2.90 -7.33
CA THR A 60 -2.54 -2.92 -6.22
C THR A 60 -3.89 -2.34 -6.67
N VAL A 61 -4.97 -2.70 -5.99
CA VAL A 61 -6.31 -2.15 -6.24
C VAL A 61 -6.32 -0.62 -6.16
N HIS A 62 -5.57 -0.05 -5.21
CA HIS A 62 -5.41 1.40 -5.07
C HIS A 62 -4.74 2.02 -6.30
N GLY A 63 -3.67 1.39 -6.80
CA GLY A 63 -2.96 1.84 -8.01
C GLY A 63 -3.80 1.74 -9.28
N ALA A 64 -4.80 0.86 -9.31
CA ALA A 64 -5.70 0.69 -10.44
C ALA A 64 -6.84 1.73 -10.50
N LYS A 65 -7.04 2.55 -9.46
CA LYS A 65 -8.15 3.49 -9.40
C LYS A 65 -8.09 4.50 -10.55
N GLY A 66 -9.16 4.58 -11.34
CA GLY A 66 -9.26 5.46 -12.51
C GLY A 66 -8.63 4.90 -13.78
N LEU A 67 -8.01 3.72 -13.72
CA LEU A 67 -7.55 2.97 -14.89
C LEU A 67 -8.60 1.94 -15.32
N GLU A 68 -8.57 1.54 -16.58
CA GLU A 68 -9.42 0.48 -17.12
C GLU A 68 -8.60 -0.47 -18.00
N ALA A 69 -9.06 -1.72 -18.11
CA ALA A 69 -8.47 -2.72 -18.98
C ALA A 69 -9.55 -3.66 -19.53
N SER A 70 -9.35 -4.20 -20.74
CA SER A 70 -10.24 -5.19 -21.34
C SER A 70 -10.42 -6.42 -20.45
N VAL A 71 -9.33 -6.93 -19.86
CA VAL A 71 -9.35 -8.09 -18.98
C VAL A 71 -8.67 -7.75 -17.66
N VAL A 72 -9.33 -8.05 -16.54
CA VAL A 72 -8.77 -7.90 -15.19
C VAL A 72 -8.80 -9.24 -14.47
N PHE A 73 -7.67 -9.56 -13.85
CA PHE A 73 -7.51 -10.73 -12.97
C PHE A 73 -7.44 -10.25 -11.53
N LEU A 74 -8.39 -10.68 -10.69
CA LEU A 74 -8.33 -10.54 -9.24
C LEU A 74 -7.83 -11.86 -8.65
N VAL A 75 -6.58 -11.87 -8.21
CA VAL A 75 -5.92 -13.04 -7.62
C VAL A 75 -5.87 -12.91 -6.09
N ASP A 76 -5.87 -14.04 -5.38
CA ASP A 76 -5.87 -14.11 -3.91
C ASP A 76 -7.13 -13.47 -3.27
N THR A 77 -8.30 -13.98 -3.64
CA THR A 77 -9.60 -13.54 -3.09
C THR A 77 -10.05 -14.34 -1.86
N THR A 78 -9.22 -15.24 -1.34
CA THR A 78 -9.53 -16.07 -0.15
C THR A 78 -9.12 -15.45 1.17
N THR A 79 -8.35 -14.36 1.16
CA THR A 79 -7.84 -13.73 2.37
C THR A 79 -8.75 -12.60 2.85
N SER A 80 -9.22 -12.67 4.10
CA SER A 80 -10.03 -11.61 4.72
C SER A 80 -9.16 -10.52 5.37
N PRO A 81 -9.57 -9.23 5.34
CA PRO A 81 -8.93 -8.17 6.13
C PRO A 81 -8.86 -8.47 7.63
N SER A 82 -9.85 -9.20 8.14
CA SER A 82 -9.93 -9.57 9.55
C SER A 82 -8.78 -10.49 10.00
N ASP A 83 -8.21 -11.26 9.07
CA ASP A 83 -7.20 -12.27 9.40
C ASP A 83 -5.80 -11.66 9.60
N THR A 84 -5.59 -10.45 9.09
CA THR A 84 -4.28 -9.78 9.10
C THR A 84 -4.22 -8.61 10.08
N GLN A 85 -5.34 -7.95 10.39
CA GLN A 85 -5.34 -6.78 11.27
C GLN A 85 -5.57 -7.13 12.75
N ARG A 86 -4.47 -7.33 13.49
CA ARG A 86 -4.49 -7.23 14.96
C ARG A 86 -4.46 -5.75 15.38
N LEU A 87 -5.62 -5.11 15.36
CA LEU A 87 -5.79 -3.72 15.83
C LEU A 87 -5.48 -3.63 17.33
N ARG A 88 -4.25 -3.30 17.71
CA ARG A 88 -3.89 -3.01 19.10
C ARG A 88 -4.01 -1.53 19.44
N LEU A 89 -3.89 -0.66 18.45
CA LEU A 89 -4.16 0.77 18.60
C LEU A 89 -5.64 1.01 18.31
N ILE A 90 -6.40 1.40 19.32
CA ILE A 90 -7.84 1.65 19.22
C ILE A 90 -8.09 3.13 19.44
N HIS A 91 -8.78 3.77 18.49
CA HIS A 91 -9.15 5.17 18.59
C HIS A 91 -10.46 5.31 19.36
N LEU A 92 -10.42 5.96 20.52
CA LEU A 92 -11.59 6.31 21.32
C LEU A 92 -11.99 7.76 20.98
N PRO A 93 -13.19 8.02 20.46
CA PRO A 93 -13.61 9.37 20.05
C PRO A 93 -13.56 10.42 21.16
N GLN A 94 -13.73 10.01 22.42
CA GLN A 94 -13.79 10.91 23.58
C GLN A 94 -12.92 10.45 24.77
N GLY A 95 -12.62 9.14 24.87
CA GLY A 95 -11.97 8.59 26.07
C GLY A 95 -12.78 8.85 27.34
N ASN A 96 -12.11 9.29 28.41
CA ASN A 96 -12.73 9.72 29.67
C ASN A 96 -12.81 11.25 29.82
N ALA A 97 -12.59 11.99 28.75
CA ALA A 97 -12.54 13.45 28.78
C ALA A 97 -13.92 14.11 28.66
N ALA A 98 -13.97 15.43 28.88
CA ALA A 98 -15.19 16.23 28.74
C ALA A 98 -15.82 16.10 27.33
N PRO A 99 -17.13 16.34 27.17
CA PRO A 99 -17.76 16.36 25.85
C PRO A 99 -17.01 17.28 24.87
N ASN A 100 -16.83 16.82 23.62
CA ASN A 100 -16.07 17.49 22.55
C ASN A 100 -14.54 17.58 22.77
N ALA A 101 -13.98 16.86 23.74
CA ALA A 101 -12.54 16.67 23.81
C ALA A 101 -12.03 15.88 22.59
N PRO A 102 -10.78 16.12 22.15
CA PRO A 102 -10.17 15.33 21.08
C PRO A 102 -10.11 13.85 21.46
N GLY A 103 -10.24 12.99 20.45
CA GLY A 103 -10.12 11.55 20.64
C GLY A 103 -8.74 11.14 21.15
N VAL A 104 -8.70 9.99 21.81
CA VAL A 104 -7.46 9.39 22.34
C VAL A 104 -7.22 8.04 21.68
N VAL A 105 -5.95 7.71 21.44
CA VAL A 105 -5.55 6.38 20.97
C VAL A 105 -5.05 5.58 22.16
N VAL A 106 -5.61 4.39 22.35
CA VAL A 106 -5.20 3.48 23.42
C VAL A 106 -4.56 2.23 22.85
N TRP A 107 -3.55 1.72 23.54
CA TRP A 107 -3.00 0.40 23.28
C TRP A 107 -3.84 -0.65 24.03
N ALA A 108 -4.67 -1.37 23.29
CA ALA A 108 -5.55 -2.39 23.83
C ALA A 108 -4.86 -3.77 23.88
N GLY A 109 -5.17 -4.52 24.95
CA GLY A 109 -4.69 -5.87 25.19
C GLY A 109 -5.50 -6.93 24.44
N LYS A 110 -5.79 -8.05 25.12
CA LYS A 110 -6.63 -9.11 24.55
C LYS A 110 -8.07 -8.60 24.46
N LYS A 111 -8.75 -8.91 23.34
CA LYS A 111 -10.15 -8.54 23.10
C LYS A 111 -11.11 -8.92 24.24
N ALA A 112 -10.87 -10.06 24.90
CA ALA A 112 -11.70 -10.54 26.00
C ALA A 112 -11.60 -9.68 27.28
N GLU A 113 -10.56 -8.86 27.38
CA GLU A 113 -10.29 -7.98 28.53
C GLU A 113 -10.62 -6.52 28.21
N ASP A 114 -11.19 -6.23 27.03
CA ASP A 114 -11.53 -4.86 26.64
C ASP A 114 -12.61 -4.29 27.57
N PRO A 115 -12.38 -3.10 28.16
CA PRO A 115 -13.46 -2.34 28.78
C PRO A 115 -14.56 -2.00 27.74
N PRO A 116 -15.83 -1.79 28.16
CA PRO A 116 -16.93 -1.56 27.23
C PRO A 116 -16.66 -0.51 26.14
N ALA A 117 -16.10 0.64 26.52
CA ALA A 117 -15.76 1.70 25.56
C ALA A 117 -14.71 1.28 24.51
N VAL A 118 -13.75 0.43 24.88
CA VAL A 118 -12.74 -0.11 23.95
C VAL A 118 -13.34 -1.18 23.05
N ALA A 119 -14.23 -2.02 23.59
CA ALA A 119 -14.93 -3.04 22.83
C ALA A 119 -15.81 -2.43 21.73
N ASP A 120 -16.56 -1.37 22.06
CA ASP A 120 -17.41 -0.65 21.10
C ASP A 120 -16.57 0.04 20.02
N ALA A 121 -15.50 0.75 20.40
CA ALA A 121 -14.60 1.39 19.45
C ALA A 121 -13.90 0.38 18.53
N ARG A 122 -13.45 -0.76 19.07
CA ARG A 122 -12.87 -1.85 18.27
C ARG A 122 -13.88 -2.39 17.26
N LYS A 123 -15.14 -2.59 17.69
CA LYS A 123 -16.21 -3.06 16.80
C LYS A 123 -16.45 -2.07 15.66
N ALA A 124 -16.49 -0.77 15.96
CA ALA A 124 -16.61 0.28 14.95
C ALA A 124 -15.45 0.25 13.94
N MET A 125 -14.20 0.21 14.42
CA MET A 125 -13.02 0.14 13.55
C MET A 125 -12.98 -1.11 12.66
N LEU A 126 -13.42 -2.26 13.19
CA LEU A 126 -13.55 -3.48 12.39
C LEU A 126 -14.60 -3.32 11.28
N GLY A 127 -15.74 -2.69 11.60
CA GLY A 127 -16.76 -2.35 10.61
C GLY A 127 -16.23 -1.43 9.51
N ASP A 128 -15.52 -0.36 9.89
CA ASP A 128 -14.91 0.57 8.94
C ASP A 128 -13.90 -0.10 8.01
N THR A 129 -13.11 -1.04 8.56
CA THR A 129 -12.14 -1.84 7.80
C THR A 129 -12.85 -2.76 6.80
N GLU A 130 -13.93 -3.41 7.22
CA GLU A 130 -14.72 -4.29 6.36
C GLU A 130 -15.40 -3.50 5.24
N ASP A 131 -15.93 -2.32 5.55
CA ASP A 131 -16.53 -1.42 4.56
C ASP A 131 -15.49 -0.90 3.57
N GLU A 132 -14.28 -0.57 4.02
CA GLU A 132 -13.18 -0.19 3.11
C GLU A 132 -12.77 -1.34 2.21
N TYR A 133 -12.66 -2.55 2.74
CA TYR A 133 -12.37 -3.74 1.93
C TYR A 133 -13.41 -3.96 0.84
N ARG A 134 -14.71 -3.83 1.16
CA ARG A 134 -15.80 -3.92 0.18
C ARG A 134 -15.72 -2.80 -0.87
N ARG A 135 -15.36 -1.57 -0.47
CA ARG A 135 -15.13 -0.46 -1.40
C ARG A 135 -13.98 -0.75 -2.36
N LEU A 136 -12.86 -1.28 -1.86
CA LEU A 136 -11.73 -1.66 -2.70
C LEU A 136 -12.07 -2.82 -3.63
N LEU A 137 -12.78 -3.85 -3.15
CA LEU A 137 -13.27 -4.93 -3.99
C LEU A 137 -14.13 -4.39 -5.13
N TYR A 138 -15.05 -3.47 -4.84
CA TYR A 138 -15.86 -2.79 -5.86
C TYR A 138 -15.01 -2.02 -6.87
N VAL A 139 -14.01 -1.26 -6.41
CA VAL A 139 -13.06 -0.56 -7.30
C VAL A 139 -12.39 -1.55 -8.23
N ALA A 140 -11.88 -2.67 -7.69
CA ALA A 140 -11.16 -3.69 -8.45
C ALA A 140 -12.05 -4.35 -9.51
N MET A 141 -13.27 -4.75 -9.14
CA MET A 141 -14.24 -5.39 -10.03
C MET A 141 -14.66 -4.47 -11.18
N THR A 142 -14.72 -3.16 -10.94
CA THR A 142 -15.14 -2.16 -11.94
C THR A 142 -14.00 -1.66 -12.83
N ARG A 143 -12.77 -2.21 -12.71
CA ARG A 143 -11.68 -1.88 -13.65
C ARG A 143 -11.75 -2.68 -14.95
N ALA A 144 -12.54 -3.75 -14.98
CA ALA A 144 -12.70 -4.62 -16.15
C ALA A 144 -13.73 -4.03 -17.13
N ALA A 145 -13.35 -3.87 -18.39
CA ALA A 145 -14.26 -3.46 -19.47
C ALA A 145 -14.99 -4.67 -20.09
N ASP A 146 -14.27 -5.76 -20.39
CA ASP A 146 -14.83 -6.91 -21.11
C ASP A 146 -14.92 -8.17 -20.25
N ARG A 147 -13.88 -8.47 -19.46
CA ARG A 147 -13.80 -9.71 -18.66
C ARG A 147 -13.17 -9.49 -17.29
N LEU A 148 -13.82 -10.03 -16.27
CA LEU A 148 -13.30 -10.14 -14.92
C LEU A 148 -13.06 -11.62 -14.59
N ILE A 149 -11.84 -11.96 -14.19
CA ILE A 149 -11.45 -13.30 -13.77
C ILE A 149 -11.09 -13.24 -12.29
N VAL A 150 -11.77 -14.04 -11.48
CA VAL A 150 -11.56 -14.08 -10.02
C VAL A 150 -10.95 -15.42 -9.65
N GLY A 151 -9.80 -15.39 -8.99
CA GLY A 151 -9.08 -16.56 -8.49
C GLY A 151 -8.88 -16.47 -6.98
N GLY A 152 -8.99 -17.62 -6.32
CA GLY A 152 -8.86 -17.79 -4.87
C GLY A 152 -8.66 -19.25 -4.54
#